data_AF-A0A7T1T604-F1
#
_entry.id   AF-A0A7T1T604-F1
#
_cell.length_a   1.000
_cell.length_b   1.000
_cell.length_c   1.000
_cell.angle_alpha   90.00
_cell.angle_beta   90.00
_cell.angle_gamma   90.00
#
_symmetry.space_group_name_H-M   'P 1'
#
loop_
_entity.id
_entity.type
_entity.pdbx_description
1 polymer ?
#
loop_
_entity_poly.entity_id
_entity_poly.type
_entity_poly.pdbx_seq_one_letter_code
_entity_poly.pdbx_strand_id
1 'polypeptide(L)'
;MHLAYPAVLAALLFSAGLYGVLARRNAILMLMSVELMLNAVNLNLVAFDVWLREELHTGQALALFTIAIAAAEIGIGLAIVLLVYRSRGTSDIDRLRDLREGGPGADGDEADRPGEPGGAAGGRTSGTAGVTASTDSGRQTA
;
A
#
# COMPACT_ATOMS: atom_id res chain seq x y z
N MET A 1 31.75 16.19 -25.28
CA MET A 1 31.39 15.67 -23.94
C MET A 1 31.56 14.16 -23.94
N HIS A 2 32.11 13.57 -22.89
CA HIS A 2 32.21 12.11 -22.81
C HIS A 2 30.82 11.54 -22.50
N LEU A 3 30.25 10.73 -23.39
CA LEU A 3 28.88 10.19 -23.27
C LEU A 3 28.68 9.38 -21.97
N ALA A 4 29.75 8.80 -21.43
CA ALA A 4 29.68 7.99 -20.22
C ALA A 4 29.09 8.75 -19.02
N TYR A 5 29.38 10.04 -18.84
CA TYR A 5 28.88 10.80 -17.68
C TYR A 5 27.35 10.95 -17.69
N PRO A 6 26.70 11.50 -18.73
CA PRO A 6 25.25 11.61 -18.76
C PRO A 6 24.56 10.24 -18.84
N ALA A 7 25.16 9.24 -19.52
CA ALA A 7 24.59 7.89 -19.59
C ALA A 7 24.58 7.19 -18.22
N VAL A 8 25.68 7.28 -17.46
CA VAL A 8 25.74 6.74 -16.09
C VAL A 8 24.78 7.49 -15.17
N LEU A 9 24.71 8.83 -15.27
CA LEU A 9 23.74 9.61 -14.49
C LEU A 9 22.30 9.19 -14.80
N ALA A 10 21.94 9.04 -16.09
CA ALA A 10 20.64 8.56 -16.50
C ALA A 10 20.35 7.16 -15.95
N ALA A 11 21.30 6.22 -16.03
CA ALA A 11 21.15 4.88 -15.48
C ALA A 11 20.93 4.89 -13.96
N LEU A 12 21.65 5.75 -13.22
CA LEU A 12 21.49 5.91 -11.78
C LEU A 12 20.11 6.49 -11.42
N LEU A 13 19.68 7.55 -12.12
CA LEU A 13 18.37 8.16 -11.90
C LEU A 13 17.23 7.20 -12.22
N PHE A 14 17.34 6.46 -13.33
CA PHE A 14 16.38 5.42 -13.70
C PHE A 14 16.30 4.33 -12.64
N SER A 15 17.45 3.85 -12.15
CA SER A 15 17.51 2.83 -11.10
C SER A 15 16.92 3.32 -9.77
N ALA A 16 17.16 4.58 -9.41
CA ALA A 16 16.58 5.20 -8.22
C ALA A 16 15.06 5.35 -8.35
N GLY A 17 14.57 5.75 -9.53
CA GLY A 17 13.14 5.78 -9.84
C GLY A 17 12.52 4.39 -9.78
N LEU A 18 13.15 3.39 -10.39
CA LEU A 18 12.70 1.99 -10.34
C LEU A 18 12.62 1.48 -8.90
N TYR A 19 13.67 1.73 -8.10
CA TYR A 19 13.65 1.41 -6.68
C TYR A 19 12.49 2.12 -5.95
N GLY A 20 12.24 3.40 -6.26
CA GLY A 20 11.12 4.15 -5.73
C GLY A 20 9.76 3.51 -6.06
N VAL A 21 9.56 3.06 -7.30
CA VAL A 21 8.34 2.35 -7.71
C VAL A 21 8.14 1.07 -6.90
N LEU A 22 9.20 0.30 -6.68
CA LEU A 22 9.13 -0.99 -5.98
C LEU A 22 9.03 -0.85 -4.44
N ALA A 23 9.63 0.19 -3.86
CA ALA A 23 9.76 0.33 -2.41
C ALA A 23 8.67 1.18 -1.77
N ARG A 24 7.97 2.02 -2.54
CA ARG A 24 6.97 2.96 -1.99
C ARG A 24 5.58 2.32 -1.99
N ARG A 25 4.87 2.51 -0.87
CA ARG A 25 3.46 2.13 -0.73
C ARG A 25 2.49 3.26 -1.03
N ASN A 26 2.93 4.50 -0.81
CA ASN A 26 2.15 5.69 -1.14
C ASN A 26 2.09 5.89 -2.65
N ALA A 27 0.89 5.88 -3.23
CA ALA A 27 0.62 6.06 -4.65
C ALA A 27 1.27 7.33 -5.22
N ILE A 28 1.26 8.44 -4.48
CA ILE A 28 1.87 9.69 -4.93
C ILE A 28 3.39 9.53 -5.06
N LEU A 29 4.03 8.86 -4.11
CA LEU A 29 5.48 8.62 -4.15
C LEU A 29 5.86 7.66 -5.28
N MET A 30 4.99 6.69 -5.63
CA MET A 30 5.17 5.87 -6.82
C MET A 30 5.08 6.69 -8.10
N LEU A 31 4.07 7.56 -8.26
CA LEU A 31 3.96 8.47 -9.41
C LEU A 31 5.21 9.34 -9.57
N MET A 32 5.69 9.97 -8.48
CA MET A 32 6.93 10.75 -8.51
C MET A 32 8.16 9.91 -8.91
N SER A 33 8.17 8.63 -8.59
CA SER A 33 9.25 7.72 -8.96
C SER A 33 9.21 7.37 -10.46
N VAL A 34 8.02 7.22 -11.03
CA VAL A 34 7.83 7.06 -12.48
C VAL A 34 8.29 8.31 -13.23
N GLU A 35 7.96 9.50 -12.74
CA GLU A 35 8.44 10.77 -13.32
C GLU A 35 9.96 10.88 -13.31
N LEU A 36 10.61 10.38 -12.25
CA LEU A 36 12.07 10.34 -12.19
C LEU A 36 12.65 9.38 -13.25
N MET A 37 12.00 8.24 -13.49
CA MET A 37 12.39 7.31 -14.56
C MET A 37 12.23 7.95 -15.95
N LEU A 38 11.12 8.63 -16.22
CA LEU A 38 10.89 9.34 -17.49
C LEU A 38 11.90 10.48 -17.71
N ASN A 39 12.26 11.21 -16.66
CA ASN A 39 13.32 12.23 -16.74
C ASN A 39 14.70 11.62 -17.05
N ALA A 40 15.00 10.44 -16.50
CA ALA A 40 16.23 9.73 -16.83
C ALA A 40 16.28 9.30 -18.31
N VAL A 41 15.16 8.85 -18.87
CA VAL A 41 15.03 8.55 -20.30
C VAL A 41 15.26 9.80 -21.15
N ASN A 42 14.65 10.94 -20.79
CA ASN A 42 14.86 12.21 -21.48
C ASN A 42 16.31 12.68 -21.47
N LEU A 43 16.98 12.56 -20.32
CA LEU A 43 18.41 12.86 -20.22
C LEU A 43 19.24 11.99 -21.17
N ASN A 44 18.90 10.70 -21.27
CA ASN A 44 19.59 9.79 -22.18
C ASN A 44 19.35 10.16 -23.65
N LEU A 45 18.09 10.47 -24.04
CA LEU A 45 17.75 10.90 -25.40
C LEU A 45 18.54 12.14 -25.83
N VAL A 46 18.58 13.18 -24.98
CA VAL A 46 19.32 14.41 -25.27
C VAL A 46 20.84 14.17 -25.30
N ALA A 47 21.36 13.32 -24.42
CA ALA A 47 22.79 13.00 -24.39
C ALA A 47 23.25 12.27 -25.67
N PHE A 48 22.45 11.33 -26.16
CA PHE A 48 22.72 10.64 -27.42
C PHE A 48 22.58 11.57 -28.63
N ASP A 49 21.56 12.44 -28.66
CA ASP A 49 21.38 13.44 -29.72
C ASP A 49 22.64 14.32 -29.91
N VAL A 50 23.14 14.86 -28.79
CA VAL A 50 24.35 15.70 -28.77
C VAL A 50 25.61 14.91 -29.13
N TRP A 51 25.70 13.63 -28.73
CA TRP A 51 26.87 12.80 -29.01
C TRP A 51 26.94 12.34 -30.47
N LEU A 52 25.81 11.94 -31.07
CA LEU A 52 25.73 11.55 -32.49
C LEU A 52 25.83 12.75 -33.44
N ARG A 53 25.61 13.97 -32.94
CA ARG A 53 25.50 15.20 -33.75
C ARG A 53 24.39 15.09 -34.80
N GLU A 54 23.25 14.59 -34.36
CA GLU A 54 22.08 14.42 -35.23
C GLU A 54 21.61 15.79 -35.74
N GLU A 55 21.66 16.02 -37.06
CA GLU A 55 21.27 17.32 -37.66
C GLU A 55 19.79 17.66 -37.44
N LEU A 56 18.96 16.63 -37.32
CA LEU A 56 17.51 16.77 -37.13
C LEU A 56 17.10 16.91 -35.66
N HIS A 57 18.04 16.83 -34.71
CA HIS A 57 17.78 16.93 -33.27
C HIS A 57 16.62 16.05 -32.78
N THR A 58 16.52 14.83 -33.32
CA THR A 58 15.38 13.94 -33.08
C THR A 58 15.28 13.52 -31.62
N GLY A 59 16.42 13.34 -30.93
CA GLY A 59 16.41 12.98 -29.51
C GLY A 59 15.88 14.12 -28.63
N GLN A 60 16.16 15.37 -28.99
CA GLN A 60 15.61 16.54 -28.31
C GLN A 60 14.11 16.71 -28.58
N ALA A 61 13.68 16.51 -29.82
CA ALA A 61 12.26 16.54 -30.19
C ALA A 61 11.46 15.47 -29.42
N LEU A 62 11.96 14.23 -29.36
CA LEU A 62 11.33 13.17 -28.57
C LEU A 62 11.30 13.50 -27.08
N ALA A 63 12.35 14.08 -26.50
CA ALA A 63 12.35 14.49 -25.10
C ALA A 63 11.22 15.51 -24.79
N LEU A 64 10.97 16.47 -25.68
CA LEU A 64 9.85 17.42 -25.54
C LEU A 64 8.48 16.71 -25.59
N PHE A 65 8.30 15.74 -26.49
CA PHE A 65 7.08 14.93 -26.52
C PHE A 65 6.91 14.10 -25.24
N THR A 66 7.98 13.48 -24.74
CA THR A 66 7.94 12.73 -23.49
C THR A 66 7.59 13.63 -22.31
N ILE A 67 8.08 14.88 -22.25
CA ILE A 67 7.67 15.85 -21.22
C ILE A 67 6.17 16.16 -21.32
N ALA A 68 5.64 16.35 -22.53
CA ALA A 68 4.21 16.60 -22.72
C ALA A 68 3.35 15.38 -22.29
N ILE A 69 3.80 14.16 -22.59
CA ILE A 69 3.16 12.91 -22.16
C ILE A 69 3.21 12.78 -20.64
N ALA A 70 4.37 13.06 -20.02
CA ALA A 70 4.54 13.01 -18.57
C ALA A 70 3.60 14.01 -17.86
N ALA A 71 3.46 15.22 -18.39
CA ALA A 71 2.50 16.20 -17.87
C ALA A 71 1.04 15.69 -17.94
N ALA A 72 0.67 15.04 -19.04
CA ALA A 72 -0.65 14.43 -19.19
C ALA A 72 -0.84 13.25 -18.23
N GLU A 73 0.17 12.39 -18.08
CA GLU A 73 0.17 11.25 -17.17
C GLU A 73 0.02 11.69 -15.71
N ILE A 74 0.75 12.71 -15.26
CA ILE A 74 0.64 13.23 -13.88
C ILE A 74 -0.72 13.82 -13.61
N GLY A 75 -1.32 14.51 -14.59
CA GLY A 75 -2.69 15.00 -14.47
C GLY A 75 -3.68 13.85 -14.22
N ILE A 76 -3.58 12.77 -15.00
CA ILE A 76 -4.44 11.59 -14.88
C ILE A 76 -4.14 10.82 -13.59
N GLY A 77 -2.86 10.59 -13.28
CA GLY A 77 -2.40 9.84 -12.11
C GLY A 77 -2.84 10.50 -10.81
N LEU A 78 -2.66 11.81 -10.67
CA LEU A 78 -3.13 12.54 -9.49
C LEU A 78 -4.65 12.56 -9.39
N ALA A 79 -5.37 12.67 -10.51
CA ALA A 79 -6.84 12.59 -10.51
C ALA A 79 -7.34 11.23 -9.99
N ILE A 80 -6.71 10.13 -10.42
CA ILE A 80 -7.02 8.78 -9.94
C ILE A 80 -6.69 8.66 -8.45
N VAL A 81 -5.50 9.08 -8.03
CA VAL A 81 -5.09 9.02 -6.62
C VAL A 81 -6.03 9.83 -5.73
N LEU A 82 -6.45 11.02 -6.17
CA LEU A 82 -7.38 11.84 -5.42
C LEU A 82 -8.78 11.19 -5.33
N LEU A 83 -9.26 10.58 -6.42
CA LEU A 83 -10.53 9.86 -6.43
C LEU A 83 -10.52 8.68 -5.46
N VAL A 84 -9.44 7.90 -5.46
CA VAL A 84 -9.22 6.80 -4.51
C VAL A 84 -9.16 7.34 -3.08
N TYR A 85 -8.38 8.39 -2.84
CA TYR A 85 -8.24 8.98 -1.52
C TYR A 85 -9.58 9.50 -0.99
N ARG A 86 -10.40 10.11 -1.83
CA ARG A 86 -11.74 10.58 -1.44
C ARG A 86 -12.70 9.45 -1.06
N SER A 87 -12.55 8.27 -1.66
CA SER A 87 -13.41 7.11 -1.36
C SER A 87 -12.89 6.23 -0.23
N ARG A 88 -11.57 6.18 -0.01
CA ARG A 88 -10.90 5.26 0.93
C ARG A 88 -10.21 5.93 2.12
N GLY A 89 -10.00 7.24 2.07
CA GLY A 89 -9.24 8.00 3.07
C GLY A 89 -7.74 7.69 3.11
N THR A 90 -7.20 6.95 2.14
CA THR A 90 -5.80 6.56 2.07
C THR A 90 -5.31 6.42 0.63
N SER A 91 -4.02 6.72 0.42
CA SER A 91 -3.29 6.53 -0.84
C SER A 91 -2.29 5.38 -0.78
N ASP A 92 -2.41 4.50 0.23
CA ASP A 92 -1.62 3.28 0.39
C ASP A 92 -2.10 2.21 -0.60
N ILE A 93 -1.29 1.88 -1.61
CA ILE A 93 -1.60 0.90 -2.64
C ILE A 93 -1.78 -0.51 -2.08
N ASP A 94 -1.12 -0.87 -0.98
CA ASP A 94 -1.28 -2.19 -0.37
C ASP A 94 -2.68 -2.40 0.21
N ARG A 95 -3.46 -1.33 0.38
CA ARG A 95 -4.85 -1.38 0.85
C ARG A 95 -5.87 -1.48 -0.29
N LEU A 96 -5.45 -1.32 -1.54
CA LEU A 96 -6.32 -1.41 -2.72
C LEU A 96 -6.44 -2.86 -3.21
N ARG A 97 -7.13 -3.72 -2.45
CA ARG A 97 -7.21 -5.18 -2.70
C ARG A 97 -8.60 -5.72 -3.04
N ASP A 98 -9.56 -4.87 -3.41
CA ASP A 98 -10.97 -5.30 -3.58
C ASP A 98 -11.22 -6.29 -4.72
N LEU A 99 -10.26 -6.42 -5.65
CA LEU A 99 -10.33 -7.37 -6.78
C LEU A 99 -9.65 -8.72 -6.46
N ARG A 100 -9.22 -8.94 -5.22
CA ARG A 100 -8.63 -10.21 -4.78
C ARG A 100 -9.71 -11.29 -4.75
N GLU A 101 -9.37 -12.50 -5.18
CA GLU A 101 -10.28 -13.65 -5.27
C GLU A 101 -10.76 -14.20 -3.90
N GLY A 102 -10.23 -13.68 -2.79
CA GLY A 102 -10.81 -13.87 -1.44
C GLY A 102 -11.78 -12.74 -1.15
N GLY A 103 -13.07 -13.03 -1.09
CA GLY A 103 -14.15 -12.04 -0.97
C GLY A 103 -14.03 -11.08 0.23
N PRO A 104 -14.84 -10.01 0.26
CA PRO A 104 -14.76 -8.98 1.29
C PRO A 104 -14.97 -9.59 2.68
N GLY A 105 -13.92 -9.61 3.52
CA GLY A 105 -13.98 -10.10 4.91
C GLY A 105 -12.96 -11.18 5.32
N ALA A 106 -12.04 -11.61 4.45
CA ALA A 106 -11.02 -12.59 4.84
C ALA A 106 -9.92 -12.04 5.78
N ASP A 107 -9.77 -10.71 5.83
CA ASP A 107 -8.80 -10.02 6.68
C ASP A 107 -9.57 -9.22 7.76
N GLY A 108 -10.36 -9.92 8.59
CA GLY A 108 -10.86 -9.36 9.84
C GLY A 108 -9.69 -9.21 10.82
N ASP A 109 -9.63 -8.05 11.48
CA ASP A 109 -8.84 -7.80 12.68
C ASP A 109 -8.90 -8.99 13.66
N GLU A 110 -7.92 -9.89 13.60
CA GLU A 110 -7.63 -10.91 14.63
C GLU A 110 -6.40 -10.48 15.45
N ALA A 111 -6.07 -9.18 15.46
CA ALA A 111 -4.94 -8.63 16.21
C ALA A 111 -5.36 -7.92 17.51
N ASP A 112 -6.65 -7.79 17.80
CA ASP A 112 -7.13 -7.08 19.00
C ASP A 112 -8.30 -7.81 19.69
N ARG A 113 -8.06 -9.06 20.13
CA ARG A 113 -8.92 -9.71 21.13
C ARG A 113 -8.21 -9.71 22.48
N PRO A 114 -8.70 -8.98 23.49
CA PRO A 114 -8.18 -9.11 24.85
C PRO A 114 -8.44 -10.54 25.33
N GLY A 115 -7.40 -11.19 25.87
CA GLY A 115 -7.44 -12.59 26.26
C GLY A 115 -8.60 -12.91 27.21
N GLU A 116 -9.47 -13.83 26.80
CA GLU A 116 -10.41 -14.48 27.70
C GLU A 116 -9.65 -15.48 28.61
N PRO A 117 -9.91 -15.49 29.94
CA PRO A 117 -9.35 -16.49 30.82
C PRO A 117 -10.06 -17.82 30.59
N GLY A 118 -9.29 -18.85 30.24
CA GLY A 118 -9.78 -20.21 29.99
C GLY A 118 -10.50 -20.81 31.19
N GLY A 119 -11.78 -21.13 30.99
CA GLY A 119 -12.55 -22.03 31.86
C GLY A 119 -12.15 -23.48 31.60
N ALA A 120 -11.41 -24.08 32.54
CA ALA A 120 -11.06 -25.49 32.53
C ALA A 120 -11.89 -26.30 33.55
N ALA A 121 -12.83 -27.07 33.01
CA ALA A 121 -13.18 -28.45 33.35
C ALA A 121 -13.08 -28.97 34.81
N GLY A 122 -14.25 -29.35 35.35
CA GLY A 122 -14.59 -30.78 35.55
C GLY A 122 -14.05 -31.51 36.77
N GLY A 123 -14.86 -31.58 37.84
CA GLY A 123 -14.72 -32.56 38.93
C GLY A 123 -16.04 -33.27 39.21
N ARG A 124 -16.16 -34.54 38.81
CA ARG A 124 -17.27 -35.45 39.15
C ARG A 124 -17.00 -36.06 40.53
N THR A 125 -17.94 -35.98 41.46
CA THR A 125 -18.10 -36.99 42.52
C THR A 125 -19.57 -37.21 42.84
N SER A 126 -19.99 -38.44 42.58
CA SER A 126 -21.27 -39.06 42.90
C SER A 126 -21.44 -39.30 44.41
N GLY A 127 -22.66 -39.06 44.89
CA GLY A 127 -23.35 -39.86 45.91
C GLY A 127 -22.88 -39.72 47.37
N THR A 128 -23.79 -39.35 48.27
CA THR A 128 -24.22 -40.15 49.44
C THR A 128 -25.41 -39.48 50.12
N ALA A 129 -26.37 -40.32 50.49
CA ALA A 129 -27.64 -40.03 51.14
C ALA A 129 -27.52 -39.51 52.59
N GLY A 130 -28.60 -38.92 53.11
CA GLY A 130 -28.78 -38.61 54.54
C GLY A 130 -29.71 -37.40 54.76
N VAL A 131 -31.03 -37.58 54.86
CA VAL A 131 -31.78 -37.81 56.12
C VAL A 131 -32.32 -36.50 56.75
N THR A 132 -33.65 -36.36 56.61
CA THR A 132 -34.70 -35.82 57.51
C THR A 132 -34.67 -34.39 58.11
N ALA A 133 -35.82 -33.74 57.88
CA ALA A 133 -36.71 -33.07 58.85
C ALA A 133 -36.24 -31.79 59.58
N SER A 134 -37.00 -30.70 59.41
CA SER A 134 -38.01 -30.28 60.41
C SER A 134 -38.69 -28.96 60.02
N THR A 135 -40.02 -28.99 60.10
CA THR A 135 -41.00 -27.91 60.15
C THR A 135 -40.70 -26.87 61.24
N ASP A 136 -40.92 -25.57 60.99
CA ASP A 136 -41.55 -24.58 61.91
C ASP A 136 -41.68 -23.22 61.17
N SER A 137 -42.84 -22.78 60.70
CA SER A 137 -43.89 -22.01 61.41
C SER A 137 -43.43 -20.71 62.10
N GLY A 138 -43.86 -19.58 61.54
CA GLY A 138 -44.49 -18.49 62.30
C GLY A 138 -43.62 -17.48 63.07
N ARG A 139 -43.51 -16.26 62.53
CA ARG A 139 -43.59 -14.98 63.29
C ARG A 139 -43.77 -13.81 62.30
N GLN A 140 -44.97 -13.27 62.07
CA GLN A 140 -45.72 -12.25 62.82
C GLN A 140 -44.97 -10.92 63.09
N THR A 141 -45.61 -9.84 62.60
CA THR A 141 -45.70 -8.45 63.14
C THR A 141 -44.41 -7.63 63.18
N ALA A 142 -44.37 -6.35 62.81
CA ALA A 142 -45.39 -5.30 62.78
C ALA A 142 -45.13 -4.29 61.65
#